data_AF-A0AA51Q841-F1
#
_entry.id   AF-A0AA51Q841-F1
#
_cell.length_a   1.000
_cell.length_b   1.000
_cell.length_c   1.000
_cell.angle_alpha   90.00
_cell.angle_beta   90.00
_cell.angle_gamma   90.00
#
_symmetry.space_group_name_H-M   'P 1'
#
loop_
_entity.id
_entity.type
_entity.pdbx_description
1 polymer ?
#
loop_
_entity_poly.entity_id
_entity_poly.type
_entity_poly.pdbx_seq_one_letter_code
_entity_poly.pdbx_strand_id
1 'polypeptide(L)'
;MNKEFSNKSTGTSMVFGIVFGIMGISCLSFFPLLGLGFIAIGVIVFFLIRTFMNNTTVTIHDQGFSVKEGNKRKGTAVKEYKWSDVVATSYYEEDSGGEDSDTTSFFQVSTNEGVAFDLQKMKGFNELIELVNQNTPHLPYYWAKPQGWLGKYQKQSRG
;
A
#
# COMPACT_ATOMS: atom_id res chain seq x y z
N MET A 1 -17.97 4.68 -14.95
CA MET A 1 -17.44 5.39 -13.76
C MET A 1 -15.93 5.16 -13.70
N ASN A 2 -15.11 6.23 -13.59
CA ASN A 2 -13.65 6.13 -13.49
C ASN A 2 -13.21 6.70 -12.14
N LYS A 3 -12.82 5.84 -11.19
CA LYS A 3 -12.31 6.26 -9.87
C LYS A 3 -10.91 5.74 -9.62
N GLU A 4 -10.03 6.60 -9.14
CA GLU A 4 -8.62 6.28 -8.91
C GLU A 4 -8.30 6.18 -7.42
N PHE A 5 -7.58 5.14 -7.06
CA PHE A 5 -7.08 4.88 -5.71
C PHE A 5 -5.57 4.67 -5.78
N SER A 6 -4.79 5.49 -5.06
CA SER A 6 -3.33 5.44 -5.12
C SER A 6 -2.75 5.21 -3.74
N ASN A 7 -1.94 4.16 -3.61
CA ASN A 7 -1.10 3.97 -2.45
C ASN A 7 0.30 4.53 -2.74
N LYS A 8 0.62 5.66 -2.09
CA LYS A 8 1.97 6.20 -2.06
C LYS A 8 2.63 5.74 -0.77
N SER A 9 3.42 4.67 -0.84
CA SER A 9 4.34 4.35 0.24
C SER A 9 5.30 5.54 0.37
N THR A 10 5.11 6.38 1.39
CA THR A 10 5.91 7.61 1.61
C THR A 10 6.54 7.59 3.00
N GLY A 11 5.92 6.87 3.95
CA GLY A 11 6.25 6.91 5.37
C GLY A 11 7.64 6.37 5.74
N THR A 12 8.09 5.28 5.12
CA THR A 12 9.38 4.65 5.47
C THR A 12 10.59 5.51 5.13
N SER A 13 10.57 6.26 4.02
CA SER A 13 11.71 7.08 3.61
C SER A 13 12.03 8.24 4.56
N MET A 14 11.00 8.81 5.21
CA MET A 14 11.15 9.94 6.13
C MET A 14 11.75 9.51 7.48
N VAL A 15 11.35 8.34 8.00
CA VAL A 15 11.83 7.81 9.28
C VAL A 15 13.32 7.51 9.24
N PHE A 16 13.80 6.84 8.19
CA PHE A 16 15.23 6.56 8.02
C PHE A 16 16.05 7.86 7.90
N GLY A 17 15.56 8.85 7.15
CA GLY A 17 16.24 10.14 7.02
C GLY A 17 16.42 10.87 8.36
N ILE A 18 15.41 10.86 9.23
CA ILE A 18 15.45 11.50 10.55
C ILE A 18 16.42 10.77 11.49
N VAL A 19 16.36 9.43 11.55
CA VAL A 19 17.22 8.62 12.43
C VAL A 19 18.70 8.79 12.08
N PHE A 20 19.05 8.70 10.79
CA PHE A 20 20.43 8.90 10.34
C PHE A 20 20.90 10.35 10.51
N GLY A 21 19.99 11.34 10.38
CA GLY A 21 20.29 12.74 10.65
C GLY A 21 20.65 13.00 12.12
N ILE A 22 19.86 12.48 13.06
CA ILE A 22 20.10 12.66 14.51
C ILE A 22 21.38 11.94 14.94
N MET A 23 21.63 10.71 14.47
CA MET A 23 22.86 9.98 14.76
C MET A 23 24.10 10.69 14.17
N GLY A 24 24.00 11.21 12.95
CA GLY A 24 25.07 11.95 12.29
C GLY A 24 25.45 13.23 13.03
N ILE A 25 24.46 14.04 13.45
CA ILE A 25 24.68 15.27 14.23
C ILE A 25 25.30 14.95 15.60
N SER A 26 24.86 13.89 16.25
CA SER A 26 25.42 13.46 17.54
C SER A 26 26.89 13.01 17.40
N CYS A 27 27.22 12.27 16.34
CA CYS A 27 28.60 11.83 16.07
C CYS A 27 29.54 12.97 15.65
N LEU A 28 29.03 14.03 15.00
CA LEU A 28 29.85 15.19 14.62
C LEU A 28 30.50 15.88 15.84
N SER A 29 29.91 15.76 17.02
CA SER A 29 30.43 16.36 18.26
C SER A 29 31.66 15.64 18.82
N PHE A 30 31.87 14.36 18.47
CA PHE A 30 32.96 13.53 19.01
C PHE A 30 33.94 13.06 17.94
N PHE A 31 33.44 12.75 16.73
CA PHE A 31 34.24 12.22 15.62
C PHE A 31 33.72 12.78 14.28
N PRO A 32 34.22 13.96 13.83
CA PRO A 32 33.63 14.69 12.71
C PRO A 32 33.70 13.94 11.36
N LEU A 33 34.77 13.19 11.11
CA LEU A 33 34.92 12.36 9.90
C LEU A 33 33.91 11.19 9.88
N LEU A 34 33.64 10.57 11.02
CA LEU A 34 32.62 9.51 11.14
C LEU A 34 31.21 10.08 11.01
N GLY A 35 30.94 11.24 11.63
CA GLY A 35 29.65 11.93 11.52
C GLY A 35 29.28 12.31 10.08
N LEU A 36 30.23 12.85 9.30
CA LEU A 36 30.03 13.12 7.87
C LEU A 36 29.73 11.85 7.07
N GLY A 37 30.40 10.74 7.40
CA GLY A 37 30.13 9.43 6.79
C GLY A 37 28.69 8.95 7.01
N PHE A 38 28.18 9.06 8.24
CA PHE A 38 26.79 8.70 8.55
C PHE A 38 25.76 9.56 7.81
N ILE A 39 25.99 10.87 7.71
CA ILE A 39 25.11 11.78 6.96
C ILE A 39 25.11 11.41 5.47
N ALA A 40 26.28 11.18 4.88
CA ALA A 40 26.39 10.78 3.47
C ALA A 40 25.66 9.46 3.19
N ILE A 41 25.83 8.44 4.06
CA ILE A 41 25.12 7.16 3.95
C ILE A 41 23.61 7.37 4.07
N GLY A 42 23.15 8.18 5.05
CA GLY A 42 21.73 8.49 5.22
C GLY A 42 21.12 9.13 3.97
N VAL A 43 21.83 10.06 3.32
CA VAL A 43 21.39 10.68 2.06
C VAL A 43 21.33 9.65 0.93
N ILE A 44 22.34 8.79 0.79
CA ILE A 44 22.36 7.74 -0.24
C ILE A 44 21.19 6.78 -0.04
N VAL A 45 20.98 6.29 1.18
CA VAL A 45 19.87 5.39 1.52
C VAL A 45 18.52 6.07 1.26
N PHE A 46 18.37 7.34 1.65
CA PHE A 46 17.15 8.12 1.35
C PHE A 46 16.88 8.20 -0.15
N PHE A 47 17.89 8.50 -0.96
CA PHE A 47 17.77 8.54 -2.41
C PHE A 47 17.45 7.16 -3.00
N LEU A 48 18.11 6.10 -2.53
CA LEU A 48 17.84 4.73 -2.98
C LEU A 48 16.38 4.36 -2.68
N ILE A 49 15.91 4.50 -1.44
CA ILE A 49 14.51 4.20 -1.07
C ILE A 49 13.56 5.01 -1.95
N ARG A 50 13.75 6.32 -2.08
CA ARG A 50 12.90 7.19 -2.91
C ARG A 50 12.88 6.81 -4.40
N THR A 51 13.93 6.16 -4.89
CA THR A 51 14.04 5.73 -6.30
C THR A 51 13.47 4.34 -6.51
N PHE A 52 13.53 3.47 -5.50
CA PHE A 52 13.04 2.08 -5.56
C PHE A 52 11.61 1.89 -5.05
N MET A 53 10.98 2.91 -4.45
CA MET A 53 9.57 2.85 -4.06
C MET A 53 8.66 2.75 -5.29
N ASN A 54 7.86 1.69 -5.33
CA ASN A 54 6.79 1.50 -6.31
C ASN A 54 5.54 2.25 -5.85
N ASN A 55 4.95 3.04 -6.74
CA ASN A 55 3.63 3.61 -6.54
C ASN A 55 2.62 2.75 -7.27
N THR A 56 1.64 2.22 -6.55
CA THR A 56 0.54 1.46 -7.14
C THR A 56 -0.70 2.34 -7.18
N THR A 57 -1.23 2.55 -8.38
CA THR A 57 -2.51 3.24 -8.59
C THR A 57 -3.47 2.26 -9.24
N VAL A 58 -4.63 2.08 -8.62
CA VAL A 58 -5.72 1.26 -9.14
C VAL A 58 -6.83 2.18 -9.62
N THR A 59 -7.21 2.04 -10.89
CA THR A 59 -8.34 2.77 -11.46
C THR A 59 -9.47 1.79 -11.74
N ILE A 60 -10.62 2.03 -11.13
CA ILE A 60 -11.84 1.24 -11.32
C ILE A 60 -12.61 1.77 -12.52
N HIS A 61 -13.04 0.85 -13.39
CA HIS A 61 -13.86 1.06 -14.57
C HIS A 61 -15.12 0.18 -14.51
N ASP A 62 -16.08 0.43 -15.40
CA ASP A 62 -17.35 -0.33 -15.41
C ASP A 62 -17.17 -1.80 -15.82
N GLN A 63 -16.18 -2.10 -16.67
CA GLN A 63 -15.92 -3.45 -17.19
C GLN A 63 -14.76 -4.17 -16.49
N GLY A 64 -14.04 -3.47 -15.60
CA GLY A 64 -12.84 -3.99 -14.97
C GLY A 64 -12.08 -2.94 -14.17
N PHE A 65 -10.79 -3.14 -14.01
CA PHE A 65 -9.90 -2.19 -13.34
C PHE A 65 -8.51 -2.24 -13.98
N SER A 66 -7.80 -1.12 -13.91
CA SER A 66 -6.39 -1.05 -14.31
C SER A 66 -5.51 -0.85 -13.09
N VAL A 67 -4.38 -1.54 -13.07
CA VAL A 67 -3.35 -1.41 -12.05
C VAL A 67 -2.12 -0.81 -12.72
N LYS A 68 -1.78 0.39 -12.28
CA LYS A 68 -0.61 1.13 -12.70
C LYS A 68 0.46 1.03 -11.64
N GLU A 69 1.53 0.32 -11.95
CA GLU A 69 2.73 0.26 -11.13
C GLU A 69 3.77 1.23 -11.70
N GLY A 70 3.99 2.32 -10.99
CA GLY A 70 5.01 3.31 -11.33
C GLY A 70 6.28 3.05 -10.53
N ASN A 71 7.38 2.79 -11.22
CA ASN A 71 8.73 2.83 -10.64
C ASN A 71 9.57 3.86 -11.41
N LYS A 72 10.25 4.77 -10.69
CA LYS A 72 11.06 5.82 -11.33
C LYS A 72 12.16 5.28 -12.25
N ARG A 73 12.64 4.06 -12.02
CA ARG A 73 13.70 3.42 -12.81
C ARG A 73 13.16 2.51 -13.92
N LYS A 74 12.08 1.76 -13.66
CA LYS A 74 11.53 0.76 -14.61
C LYS A 74 10.44 1.32 -15.52
N GLY A 75 10.02 2.55 -15.30
CA GLY A 75 8.91 3.17 -16.03
C GLY A 75 7.56 2.83 -15.41
N THR A 76 6.51 3.05 -16.19
CA THR A 76 5.14 2.76 -15.79
C THR A 76 4.70 1.47 -16.47
N ALA A 77 4.31 0.46 -15.68
CA ALA A 77 3.54 -0.67 -16.18
C ALA A 77 2.06 -0.40 -15.91
N VAL A 78 1.20 -0.59 -16.91
CA VAL A 78 -0.25 -0.58 -16.75
C VAL A 78 -0.75 -1.95 -17.15
N LYS A 79 -1.50 -2.59 -16.27
CA LYS A 79 -2.15 -3.87 -16.55
C LYS A 79 -3.65 -3.73 -16.34
N GLU A 80 -4.42 -4.20 -17.31
CA GLU A 80 -5.88 -4.17 -17.28
C GLU A 80 -6.41 -5.54 -16.89
N TYR A 81 -7.42 -5.56 -16.04
CA TYR A 81 -8.08 -6.76 -15.55
C TYR A 81 -9.58 -6.61 -15.69
N LYS A 82 -10.28 -7.69 -16.05
CA LYS A 82 -11.75 -7.71 -16.04
C LYS A 82 -12.26 -8.17 -14.69
N TRP A 83 -13.45 -7.72 -14.33
CA TRP A 83 -14.09 -8.18 -13.10
C TRP A 83 -14.36 -9.68 -13.09
N SER A 84 -14.64 -10.26 -14.26
CA SER A 84 -14.80 -11.70 -14.45
C SER A 84 -13.56 -12.52 -14.10
N ASP A 85 -12.38 -11.91 -14.16
CA ASP A 85 -11.11 -12.62 -13.97
C ASP A 85 -10.72 -12.68 -12.49
N VAL A 86 -11.44 -11.96 -11.62
CA VAL A 86 -11.22 -11.94 -10.17
C VAL A 86 -11.68 -13.28 -9.58
N VAL A 87 -10.78 -13.97 -8.90
CA VAL A 87 -11.07 -15.26 -8.27
C VAL A 87 -11.19 -15.16 -6.76
N ALA A 88 -10.55 -14.17 -6.15
CA ALA A 88 -10.58 -13.97 -4.71
C ALA A 88 -10.30 -12.53 -4.30
N THR A 89 -10.85 -12.15 -3.16
CA THR A 89 -10.52 -10.91 -2.45
C THR A 89 -10.24 -11.20 -0.99
N SER A 90 -9.23 -10.54 -0.44
CA SER A 90 -8.79 -10.73 0.93
C SER A 90 -8.68 -9.38 1.63
N TYR A 91 -9.19 -9.32 2.86
CA TYR A 91 -8.93 -8.23 3.80
C TYR A 91 -8.16 -8.81 4.98
N TYR A 92 -7.07 -8.15 5.36
CA TYR A 92 -6.25 -8.54 6.50
C TYR A 92 -5.64 -7.31 7.16
N GLU A 93 -5.10 -7.52 8.37
CA GLU A 93 -4.43 -6.49 9.13
C GLU A 93 -3.06 -7.01 9.55
N GLU A 94 -2.05 -6.15 9.47
CA GLU A 94 -0.71 -6.42 9.99
C GLU A 94 -0.43 -5.47 11.15
N ASP A 95 0.02 -6.04 12.27
CA ASP A 95 0.49 -5.28 13.41
C ASP A 95 2.00 -5.02 13.26
N SER A 96 2.43 -3.78 13.47
CA SER A 96 3.85 -3.41 13.33
C SER A 96 4.77 -4.00 14.41
N GLY A 97 4.21 -4.65 15.45
CA GLY A 97 4.94 -5.34 16.52
C GLY A 97 5.69 -4.38 17.45
N GLY A 98 5.21 -4.21 18.68
CA GLY A 98 5.82 -3.36 19.71
C GLY A 98 4.81 -2.93 20.78
N GLU A 99 5.28 -2.27 21.84
CA GLU A 99 4.39 -1.68 22.88
C GLU A 99 3.46 -0.59 22.30
N ASP A 100 3.88 0.05 21.19
CA ASP A 100 3.11 1.02 20.40
C ASP A 100 2.76 0.46 19.00
N SER A 101 2.19 -0.75 18.93
CA SER A 101 1.85 -1.37 17.65
C SER A 101 0.69 -0.66 16.95
N ASP A 102 0.94 -0.14 15.76
CA ASP A 102 -0.08 0.38 14.84
C ASP A 102 -0.60 -0.77 13.96
N THR A 103 -1.90 -1.03 14.01
CA THR A 103 -2.57 -2.00 13.12
C THR A 103 -2.83 -1.36 11.77
N THR A 104 -2.22 -1.91 10.71
CA THR A 104 -2.42 -1.47 9.33
C THR A 104 -3.31 -2.45 8.58
N SER A 105 -4.41 -1.97 8.01
CA SER A 105 -5.29 -2.80 7.18
C SER A 105 -4.87 -2.82 5.71
N PHE A 106 -5.09 -3.96 5.05
CA PHE A 106 -4.80 -4.21 3.65
C PHE A 106 -6.02 -4.82 2.94
N PHE A 107 -6.14 -4.55 1.64
CA PHE A 107 -7.13 -5.17 0.78
C PHE A 107 -6.48 -5.65 -0.53
N GLN A 108 -6.55 -6.95 -0.75
CA GLN A 108 -5.94 -7.65 -1.86
C GLN A 108 -7.01 -8.21 -2.80
N VAL A 109 -6.79 -8.05 -4.10
CA VAL A 109 -7.60 -8.66 -5.16
C VAL A 109 -6.71 -9.57 -5.99
N SER A 110 -7.16 -10.81 -6.17
CA SER A 110 -6.45 -11.84 -6.93
C SER A 110 -7.27 -12.27 -8.14
N THR A 111 -6.59 -12.45 -9.27
CA THR A 111 -7.13 -12.96 -10.54
C THR A 111 -6.55 -14.34 -10.85
N ASN A 112 -7.00 -14.93 -11.97
CA ASN A 112 -6.43 -16.19 -12.49
C ASN A 112 -4.90 -16.13 -12.73
N GLU A 113 -4.35 -14.93 -12.92
CA GLU A 113 -2.92 -14.72 -13.18
C GLU A 113 -2.10 -14.45 -11.90
N GLY A 114 -2.74 -14.44 -10.72
CA GLY A 114 -2.11 -14.14 -9.43
C GLY A 114 -2.67 -12.88 -8.78
N VAL A 115 -1.87 -12.23 -7.93
CA VAL A 115 -2.29 -11.01 -7.23
C VAL A 115 -2.37 -9.85 -8.21
N ALA A 116 -3.56 -9.27 -8.36
CA ALA A 116 -3.80 -8.11 -9.22
C ALA A 116 -3.31 -6.83 -8.56
N PHE A 117 -3.71 -6.64 -7.29
CA PHE A 117 -3.20 -5.57 -6.43
C PHE A 117 -3.37 -5.94 -4.96
N ASP A 118 -2.57 -5.29 -4.13
CA ASP A 118 -2.66 -5.31 -2.68
C ASP A 118 -2.42 -3.88 -2.18
N LEU A 119 -3.46 -3.27 -1.59
CA LEU A 119 -3.44 -1.87 -1.19
C LEU A 119 -3.60 -1.73 0.32
N GLN A 120 -2.69 -0.95 0.90
CA GLN A 120 -2.80 -0.47 2.27
C GLN A 120 -3.97 0.50 2.41
N LYS A 121 -4.56 0.55 3.60
CA LYS A 121 -5.60 1.51 3.96
C LYS A 121 -5.20 2.95 3.61
N MET A 122 -6.06 3.59 2.83
CA MET A 122 -5.88 4.92 2.27
C MET A 122 -7.21 5.70 2.27
N LYS A 123 -7.18 6.97 1.86
CA LYS A 123 -8.42 7.73 1.66
C LYS A 123 -9.28 7.05 0.59
N GLY A 124 -10.58 6.84 0.86
CA GLY A 124 -11.48 6.12 -0.04
C GLY A 124 -11.38 4.59 0.03
N PHE A 125 -10.63 4.04 0.99
CA PHE A 125 -10.46 2.58 1.10
C PHE A 125 -11.76 1.79 1.28
N ASN A 126 -12.71 2.31 2.07
CA ASN A 126 -14.01 1.65 2.23
C ASN A 126 -14.79 1.63 0.91
N GLU A 127 -14.74 2.73 0.17
CA GLU A 127 -15.38 2.88 -1.14
C GLU A 127 -14.75 1.94 -2.17
N LEU A 128 -13.42 1.75 -2.16
CA LEU A 128 -12.75 0.74 -2.98
C LEU A 128 -13.34 -0.65 -2.73
N ILE A 129 -13.45 -1.06 -1.46
CA ILE A 129 -13.98 -2.38 -1.08
C ILE A 129 -15.44 -2.53 -1.52
N GLU A 130 -16.26 -1.49 -1.34
CA GLU A 130 -17.65 -1.47 -1.80
C GLU A 130 -17.76 -1.60 -3.32
N LEU A 131 -16.94 -0.89 -4.08
CA LEU A 131 -16.92 -0.99 -5.54
C LEU A 131 -16.47 -2.36 -6.01
N VAL A 132 -15.44 -2.94 -5.38
CA VAL A 132 -15.01 -4.31 -5.70
C VAL A 132 -16.13 -5.30 -5.39
N ASN A 133 -16.75 -5.21 -4.22
CA ASN A 133 -17.90 -6.05 -3.89
C ASN A 133 -19.05 -5.91 -4.92
N GLN A 134 -19.39 -4.69 -5.35
CA GLN A 134 -20.46 -4.48 -6.33
C GLN A 134 -20.13 -5.12 -7.69
N ASN A 135 -18.86 -5.06 -8.11
CA ASN A 135 -18.44 -5.52 -9.42
C ASN A 135 -18.01 -7.00 -9.47
N THR A 136 -17.88 -7.68 -8.32
CA THR A 136 -17.57 -9.12 -8.25
C THR A 136 -18.74 -9.94 -7.66
N PRO A 137 -19.94 -9.92 -8.25
CA PRO A 137 -21.09 -10.66 -7.73
C PRO A 137 -20.95 -12.18 -7.87
N HIS A 138 -20.05 -12.64 -8.75
CA HIS A 138 -19.76 -14.05 -8.95
C HIS A 138 -18.96 -14.68 -7.80
N LEU A 139 -18.34 -13.88 -6.93
CA LEU A 139 -17.71 -14.41 -5.72
C LEU A 139 -18.79 -14.80 -4.72
N PRO A 140 -18.69 -15.95 -4.03
CA PRO A 140 -19.72 -16.42 -3.10
C PRO A 140 -19.74 -15.63 -1.77
N TYR A 141 -19.02 -14.52 -1.70
CA TYR A 141 -18.88 -13.69 -0.51
C TYR A 141 -18.68 -12.22 -0.86
N TYR A 142 -18.74 -11.39 0.17
CA TYR A 142 -18.39 -9.98 0.13
C TYR A 142 -17.82 -9.53 1.46
N TRP A 143 -17.15 -8.39 1.47
CA TRP A 143 -16.60 -7.80 2.69
C TRP A 143 -17.53 -6.73 3.21
N ALA A 144 -18.12 -6.97 4.39
CA ALA A 144 -19.00 -6.02 5.04
C ALA A 144 -18.32 -5.42 6.26
N LYS A 145 -18.52 -4.12 6.48
CA LYS A 145 -18.13 -3.48 7.74
C LYS A 145 -19.32 -3.50 8.70
N PRO A 146 -19.22 -4.11 9.89
CA PRO A 146 -20.30 -4.08 10.87
C PRO A 146 -20.57 -2.62 11.29
N GLN A 147 -21.84 -2.30 11.60
CA GLN A 147 -22.24 -0.95 11.99
C GLN A 147 -21.45 -0.49 13.23
N GLY A 148 -20.59 0.51 13.04
CA GLY A 148 -19.73 1.09 14.09
C GLY A 148 -18.44 1.67 13.52
N TRP A 149 -17.94 2.77 14.11
CA TRP A 149 -16.69 3.43 13.67
C TRP A 149 -15.50 2.46 13.67
N LEU A 150 -15.44 1.58 14.69
CA LEU A 150 -14.36 0.63 14.97
C LEU A 150 -14.54 -0.76 14.34
N GLY A 151 -15.59 -0.98 13.55
CA GLY A 151 -15.85 -2.28 12.94
C GLY A 151 -14.75 -2.69 11.97
N LYS A 152 -14.21 -3.89 12.12
CA LYS A 152 -13.30 -4.51 11.12
C LYS A 152 -14.12 -5.13 9.99
N TYR A 153 -13.60 -5.13 8.76
CA TYR A 153 -14.28 -5.82 7.67
C TYR A 153 -14.36 -7.32 7.95
N GLN A 154 -15.54 -7.89 7.76
CA GLN A 154 -15.80 -9.32 7.92
C GLN A 154 -16.29 -9.90 6.59
N LYS A 155 -15.80 -11.09 6.28
CA LYS A 155 -16.25 -11.85 5.13
C LYS A 155 -17.67 -12.38 5.40
N GLN A 156 -18.61 -12.02 4.54
CA GLN A 156 -20.01 -12.47 4.61
C GLN A 156 -20.35 -13.28 3.37
N SER A 157 -21.12 -14.36 3.51
CA SER A 157 -21.60 -15.14 2.38
C SER A 157 -22.62 -14.34 1.58
N ARG A 158 -22.55 -14.41 0.26
CA ARG A 158 -23.70 -14.07 -0.60
C ARG A 158 -24.60 -15.30 -0.60
N GLY A 159 -25.79 -15.16 -0.05
CA GLY A 159 -26.81 -16.23 -0.07
C GLY A 159 -27.28 -16.53 -1.50
#